data_AF-A0A949S3D1-F1
#
_entry.id   AF-A0A949S3D1-F1
#
_cell.length_a   1.000
_cell.length_b   1.000
_cell.length_c   1.000
_cell.angle_alpha   90.00
_cell.angle_beta   90.00
_cell.angle_gamma   90.00
#
_symmetry.space_group_name_H-M   'P 1'
#
loop_
_entity.id
_entity.type
_entity.pdbx_description
1 polymer ?
#
loop_
_entity_poly.entity_id
_entity_poly.type
_entity_poly.pdbx_seq_one_letter_code
_entity_poly.pdbx_strand_id
1 'polypeptide(L)'
;MPTELQTSRTFFLVSAIINVLAFFGWGTSTIIGGIASCGIGCLMGFLPVVNLISCIMDFIAYNKLNSLNQRGTFGTVQTAAIFQIITIITGNIVSFIFGIIIMSYLGKDDIKNFLVEKNIY
;
A
#
# COMPACT_ATOMS: atom_id res chain seq x y z
N MET A 1 1.52 -21.80 3.93
CA MET A 1 0.89 -20.46 3.85
C MET A 1 -0.06 -20.52 2.67
N PRO A 2 -1.33 -20.07 2.80
CA PRO A 2 -2.28 -20.07 1.69
C PRO A 2 -1.73 -19.33 0.47
N THR A 3 -2.01 -19.82 -0.73
CA THR A 3 -1.56 -19.21 -2.00
C THR A 3 -1.97 -17.74 -2.10
N GLU A 4 -3.13 -17.41 -1.54
CA GLU A 4 -3.69 -16.05 -1.49
C GLU A 4 -2.83 -15.09 -0.67
N LEU A 5 -2.26 -15.54 0.46
CA LEU A 5 -1.34 -14.75 1.30
C LEU A 5 0.02 -14.54 0.61
N GLN A 6 0.50 -15.53 -0.14
CA GLN A 6 1.71 -15.36 -0.98
C GLN A 6 1.48 -14.35 -2.10
N THR A 7 0.31 -14.39 -2.74
CA THR A 7 -0.09 -13.41 -3.75
C THR A 7 -0.21 -12.00 -3.15
N SER A 8 -0.84 -11.85 -1.99
CA SER A 8 -0.89 -10.58 -1.26
C SER A 8 0.50 -10.03 -0.95
N ARG A 9 1.46 -10.88 -0.54
CA ARG A 9 2.85 -10.46 -0.31
C ARG A 9 3.48 -9.85 -1.56
N THR A 10 3.30 -10.48 -2.71
CA THR A 10 3.82 -9.97 -3.99
C THR A 10 3.13 -8.66 -4.36
N PHE A 11 1.82 -8.54 -4.15
CA PHE A 11 1.07 -7.31 -4.43
C PHE A 11 1.50 -6.14 -3.54
N PHE A 12 1.81 -6.36 -2.26
CA PHE A 12 2.39 -5.31 -1.40
C PHE A 12 3.74 -4.83 -1.93
N LEU A 13 4.63 -5.74 -2.33
CA LEU A 13 5.95 -5.35 -2.85
C LEU A 13 5.85 -4.58 -4.17
N VAL A 14 5.01 -5.05 -5.10
CA VAL A 14 4.78 -4.36 -6.38
C VAL A 14 4.12 -3.01 -6.16
N SER A 15 3.12 -2.92 -5.28
CA SER A 15 2.47 -1.65 -4.94
C SER A 15 3.44 -0.67 -4.28
N ALA A 16 4.34 -1.13 -3.40
CA ALA A 16 5.36 -0.30 -2.79
C ALA A 16 6.27 0.35 -3.84
N ILE A 17 6.73 -0.41 -4.85
CA ILE A 17 7.56 0.10 -5.94
C ILE A 17 6.79 1.15 -6.76
N ILE A 18 5.53 0.86 -7.11
CA ILE A 18 4.69 1.79 -7.88
C ILE A 18 4.42 3.07 -7.10
N ASN A 19 4.18 2.97 -5.79
CA ASN A 19 3.98 4.11 -4.91
C ASN A 19 5.22 5.00 -4.80
N VAL A 20 6.42 4.41 -4.75
CA VAL A 20 7.69 5.17 -4.81
C VAL A 20 7.85 5.87 -6.15
N LEU A 21 7.61 5.18 -7.26
CA LEU A 21 7.69 5.77 -8.59
C LEU A 21 6.66 6.89 -8.77
N ALA A 22 5.44 6.71 -8.27
CA ALA A 22 4.41 7.73 -8.28
C ALA A 22 4.77 8.93 -7.40
N PHE A 23 5.42 8.71 -6.25
CA PHE A 23 5.97 9.79 -5.41
C PHE A 23 7.01 10.61 -6.16
N PHE A 24 7.99 9.98 -6.82
CA PHE A 24 8.99 10.70 -7.60
C PHE A 24 8.39 11.37 -8.83
N GLY A 25 7.44 10.73 -9.51
CA GLY A 25 6.75 11.29 -10.67
C GLY A 25 5.94 12.55 -10.33
N TRP A 26 5.11 12.46 -9.29
CA TRP A 26 4.32 13.61 -8.81
C TRP A 26 5.18 14.66 -8.10
N GLY A 27 6.19 14.25 -7.33
CA GLY A 27 7.12 15.17 -6.65
C GLY A 27 7.93 16.01 -7.64
N THR A 28 8.43 15.38 -8.72
CA THR A 28 9.15 16.13 -9.76
C THR A 28 8.22 17.00 -10.59
N SER A 29 7.03 16.53 -10.95
CA SER A 29 6.07 17.32 -11.74
C SER A 29 5.53 18.53 -10.95
N THR A 30 5.32 18.40 -9.64
CA THR A 30 4.90 19.52 -8.78
C THR A 30 6.00 20.56 -8.59
N ILE A 31 7.28 20.17 -8.52
CA ILE A 31 8.42 21.11 -8.50
C ILE A 31 8.54 21.84 -9.82
N ILE A 32 8.53 21.13 -10.95
CA ILE A 32 8.63 21.72 -12.30
C ILE A 32 7.43 22.64 -12.57
N GLY A 33 6.22 22.17 -12.26
CA GLY A 33 5.00 22.94 -12.35
C GLY A 33 5.01 24.15 -11.42
N GLY A 34 5.58 24.02 -10.22
CA GLY A 34 5.78 25.12 -9.27
C GLY A 34 6.67 26.22 -9.82
N ILE A 35 7.79 25.87 -10.46
CA ILE A 35 8.67 26.84 -11.11
C ILE A 35 7.96 27.50 -12.31
N ALA A 36 7.26 26.72 -13.13
CA ALA A 36 6.56 27.22 -14.31
C ALA A 36 5.32 28.08 -13.99
N SER A 37 4.68 27.87 -12.85
CA SER A 37 3.45 28.56 -12.41
C SER A 37 3.67 29.60 -11.32
N CYS A 38 4.91 30.08 -11.14
CA CYS A 38 5.26 31.08 -10.12
C CYS A 38 4.83 30.69 -8.69
N GLY A 39 4.97 29.41 -8.33
CA GLY A 39 4.73 28.89 -6.98
C GLY A 39 3.37 28.23 -6.74
N ILE A 40 2.40 28.33 -7.67
CA ILE A 40 1.07 27.72 -7.50
C ILE A 40 1.16 26.18 -7.52
N GLY A 41 2.01 25.62 -8.38
CA GLY A 41 2.24 24.17 -8.47
C GLY A 41 2.84 23.55 -7.21
N CYS A 42 3.52 24.35 -6.37
CA CYS A 42 4.07 23.88 -5.09
C CYS A 42 2.97 23.56 -4.05
N LEU A 43 1.77 24.15 -4.18
CA LEU A 43 0.64 23.84 -3.28
C LEU A 43 0.16 22.38 -3.42
N MET A 44 0.34 21.78 -4.60
CA MET A 44 0.03 20.36 -4.82
C MET A 44 1.17 19.42 -4.43
N GLY A 45 2.31 19.93 -3.95
CA GLY A 45 3.46 19.12 -3.52
C GLY A 45 3.21 18.24 -2.28
N PHE A 46 2.11 18.46 -1.56
CA PHE A 46 1.69 17.62 -0.44
C PHE A 46 1.03 16.29 -0.88
N LEU A 47 0.33 16.26 -2.02
CA LEU A 47 -0.36 15.08 -2.54
C LEU A 47 0.53 13.81 -2.65
N PRO A 48 1.78 13.88 -3.15
CA PRO A 48 2.62 12.68 -3.25
C PRO A 48 2.97 12.07 -1.88
N VAL A 49 2.87 12.80 -0.76
CA VAL A 49 3.17 12.29 0.60
C VAL A 49 2.30 11.06 0.93
N VAL A 50 1.08 10.99 0.41
CA VAL A 50 0.17 9.85 0.60
C VAL A 50 0.76 8.57 -0.01
N ASN A 51 1.43 8.67 -1.16
CA ASN A 51 2.09 7.52 -1.80
C ASN A 51 3.32 7.08 -1.01
N LEU A 52 4.03 8.02 -0.38
CA LEU A 52 5.16 7.69 0.50
C LEU A 52 4.69 6.91 1.74
N ILE A 53 3.61 7.36 2.39
CA ILE A 53 3.03 6.68 3.55
C ILE A 53 2.51 5.29 3.15
N SER A 54 1.82 5.18 2.01
CA SER A 54 1.35 3.88 1.50
C SER A 54 2.51 2.93 1.23
N CYS A 55 3.59 3.41 0.62
CA CYS A 55 4.80 2.61 0.38
C CYS A 55 5.40 2.05 1.69
N ILE A 56 5.52 2.88 2.72
CA ILE A 56 6.06 2.44 4.02
C ILE A 56 5.18 1.34 4.62
N MET A 57 3.86 1.54 4.58
CA MET A 57 2.90 0.55 5.07
C MET A 57 2.95 -0.76 4.27
N ASP A 58 3.15 -0.69 2.96
CA ASP A 58 3.31 -1.85 2.09
C ASP A 58 4.57 -2.67 2.44
N PHE A 59 5.70 -2.01 2.71
CA PHE A 59 6.93 -2.67 3.15
C PHE A 59 6.77 -3.31 4.54
N ILE A 60 6.07 -2.65 5.46
CA ILE A 60 5.79 -3.21 6.78
C ILE A 60 4.89 -4.45 6.65
N ALA A 61 3.82 -4.37 5.85
CA ALA A 61 2.92 -5.50 5.60
C ALA A 61 3.65 -6.66 4.92
N TYR A 62 4.52 -6.39 3.94
CA TYR A 62 5.37 -7.38 3.30
C TYR A 62 6.26 -8.11 4.32
N ASN A 63 6.96 -7.37 5.20
CA ASN A 63 7.84 -7.96 6.21
C ASN A 63 7.08 -8.77 7.28
N LYS A 64 5.89 -8.30 7.68
CA LYS A 64 5.03 -9.05 8.61
C LYS A 64 4.50 -10.35 7.99
N LEU A 65 4.07 -10.29 6.72
CA LEU A 65 3.66 -11.49 5.98
C LEU A 65 4.82 -12.46 5.73
N ASN A 66 6.05 -11.96 5.58
CA ASN A 66 7.22 -12.80 5.38
C ASN A 66 7.69 -13.49 6.66
N SER A 67 7.57 -12.81 7.81
CA SER A 67 8.01 -13.35 9.11
C SER A 67 6.94 -14.21 9.80
N LEU A 68 5.64 -13.98 9.55
CA LEU A 68 4.51 -14.69 10.20
C LEU A 68 4.63 -14.82 11.74
N ASN A 69 5.35 -13.92 12.41
CA ASN A 69 5.82 -14.17 13.78
C ASN A 69 5.22 -13.24 14.85
N GLN A 70 4.25 -12.37 14.51
CA GLN A 70 3.77 -11.35 15.45
C GLN A 70 2.26 -11.12 15.39
N ARG A 71 1.62 -11.15 16.56
CA ARG A 71 0.22 -10.72 16.79
C ARG A 71 -0.07 -9.36 16.15
N GLY A 72 -1.26 -9.19 15.56
CA GLY A 72 -1.64 -7.97 14.85
C GLY A 72 -1.08 -7.84 13.43
N THR A 73 -0.63 -8.95 12.83
CA THR A 73 -0.27 -8.95 11.40
C THR A 73 -1.51 -8.71 10.54
N PHE A 74 -2.67 -9.26 10.92
CA PHE A 74 -3.94 -9.01 10.23
C PHE A 74 -4.27 -7.51 10.14
N GLY A 75 -4.28 -6.81 11.29
CA GLY A 75 -4.58 -5.38 11.33
C GLY A 75 -3.58 -4.52 10.53
N THR A 76 -2.30 -4.92 10.51
CA THR A 76 -1.28 -4.20 9.73
C THR A 76 -1.48 -4.38 8.22
N VAL A 77 -1.78 -5.61 7.79
CA VAL A 77 -2.05 -5.95 6.38
C VAL A 77 -3.35 -5.28 5.91
N GLN A 78 -4.38 -5.26 6.76
CA GLN A 78 -5.63 -4.56 6.49
C GLN A 78 -5.41 -3.04 6.36
N THR A 79 -4.65 -2.44 7.27
CA THR A 79 -4.35 -1.00 7.23
C THR A 79 -3.54 -0.65 5.98
N ALA A 80 -2.54 -1.46 5.62
CA ALA A 80 -1.78 -1.27 4.39
C ALA A 80 -2.67 -1.37 3.13
N ALA A 81 -3.58 -2.34 3.07
CA ALA A 81 -4.53 -2.45 1.96
C ALA A 81 -5.49 -1.25 1.86
N ILE A 82 -5.90 -0.66 2.99
CA ILE A 82 -6.69 0.58 3.02
C ILE A 82 -5.87 1.75 2.46
N PHE A 83 -4.60 1.90 2.86
CA PHE A 83 -3.74 2.94 2.31
C PHE A 83 -3.54 2.78 0.79
N GLN A 84 -3.37 1.56 0.29
CA GLN A 84 -3.34 1.29 -1.15
C GLN A 84 -4.61 1.77 -1.86
N ILE A 85 -5.79 1.56 -1.28
CA ILE A 85 -7.06 2.06 -1.83
C ILE A 85 -7.07 3.60 -1.85
N ILE A 86 -6.56 4.25 -0.80
CA ILE A 86 -6.52 5.71 -0.70
C ILE A 86 -5.57 6.33 -1.73
N THR A 87 -4.54 5.62 -2.21
CA THR A 87 -3.62 6.13 -3.25
C THR A 87 -4.29 6.50 -4.57
N ILE A 88 -5.56 6.12 -4.78
CA ILE A 88 -6.37 6.58 -5.92
C ILE A 88 -6.47 8.12 -6.01
N ILE A 89 -6.40 8.84 -4.88
CA ILE A 89 -6.42 10.31 -4.87
C ILE A 89 -5.21 10.94 -5.57
N THR A 90 -4.14 10.16 -5.73
CA THR A 90 -2.93 10.54 -6.49
C THR A 90 -2.94 9.97 -7.92
N GLY A 91 -4.02 9.29 -8.32
CA GLY A 91 -4.15 8.63 -9.62
C GLY A 91 -3.49 7.24 -9.71
N ASN A 92 -3.08 6.63 -8.60
CA ASN A 92 -2.45 5.31 -8.60
C ASN A 92 -3.50 4.18 -8.66
N ILE A 93 -4.05 3.95 -9.85
CA ILE A 93 -5.11 2.95 -10.10
C ILE A 93 -4.62 1.52 -9.82
N VAL A 94 -3.35 1.22 -10.10
CA VAL A 94 -2.79 -0.13 -9.92
C VAL A 94 -2.75 -0.51 -8.45
N SER A 95 -2.27 0.38 -7.59
CA SER A 95 -2.22 0.14 -6.14
C SER A 95 -3.63 0.04 -5.56
N PHE A 96 -4.57 0.85 -6.05
CA PHE A 96 -5.99 0.73 -5.69
C PHE A 96 -6.56 -0.67 -5.98
N ILE A 97 -6.33 -1.21 -7.17
CA ILE A 97 -6.80 -2.56 -7.54
C ILE A 97 -6.21 -3.62 -6.61
N PHE A 98 -4.90 -3.54 -6.32
CA PHE A 98 -4.24 -4.47 -5.39
C PHE A 98 -4.81 -4.40 -3.99
N GLY A 99 -5.10 -3.20 -3.47
CA GLY A 99 -5.73 -3.01 -2.17
C GLY A 99 -7.10 -3.68 -2.06
N ILE A 100 -7.94 -3.56 -3.11
CA ILE A 100 -9.25 -4.23 -3.16
C ILE A 100 -9.10 -5.75 -3.17
N ILE A 101 -8.18 -6.29 -3.96
CA ILE A 101 -7.96 -7.73 -4.05
C ILE A 101 -7.47 -8.28 -2.70
N ILE A 102 -6.54 -7.58 -2.04
CA ILE A 102 -6.03 -7.97 -0.73
C ILE A 102 -7.14 -7.92 0.33
N MET A 103 -7.98 -6.87 0.33
CA MET A 103 -9.14 -6.78 1.23
C MET A 103 -10.14 -7.93 0.99
N SER A 104 -10.37 -8.30 -0.26
CA SER A 104 -11.21 -9.45 -0.62
C SER A 104 -10.63 -10.76 -0.09
N TYR A 105 -9.31 -10.96 -0.21
CA TYR A 105 -8.64 -12.14 0.35
C TYR A 105 -8.70 -12.19 1.87
N LEU A 106 -8.46 -11.07 2.57
CA LEU A 106 -8.61 -10.98 4.02
C LEU A 106 -10.04 -11.23 4.52
N GLY A 107 -11.03 -11.04 3.65
CA GLY A 107 -12.43 -11.32 3.94
C GLY A 107 -12.78 -12.81 4.00
N LYS A 108 -11.98 -13.69 3.36
CA LYS A 108 -12.23 -15.13 3.28
C LYS A 108 -12.06 -15.80 4.64
N ASP A 109 -13.02 -16.65 5.00
CA ASP A 109 -13.01 -17.37 6.27
C ASP A 109 -11.81 -18.32 6.41
N ASP A 110 -11.33 -18.90 5.30
CA ASP A 110 -10.14 -19.75 5.28
C ASP A 110 -8.87 -19.00 5.74
N ILE A 111 -8.73 -17.73 5.35
CA ILE A 111 -7.58 -16.90 5.75
C ILE A 111 -7.72 -16.48 7.21
N LYS A 112 -8.93 -16.11 7.65
CA LYS A 112 -9.17 -15.76 9.06
C LYS A 112 -8.90 -16.95 9.98
N ASN A 113 -9.40 -18.13 9.63
CA ASN A 113 -9.18 -19.36 10.39
C ASN A 113 -7.68 -19.71 10.45
N PHE A 114 -6.96 -19.60 9.33
CA PHE A 114 -5.50 -19.80 9.31
C PHE A 114 -4.73 -18.81 10.20
N LEU A 115 -5.14 -17.53 10.22
CA LEU A 115 -4.49 -16.49 11.03
C LEU A 115 -4.79 -16.65 12.53
N VAL A 116 -6.00 -17.08 12.89
CA VAL A 116 -6.39 -17.43 14.26
C VAL A 116 -5.63 -18.67 14.73
N GLU A 117 -5.56 -19.73 13.90
CA GLU A 117 -4.83 -20.97 14.20
C GLU A 117 -3.34 -20.70 14.45
N LYS A 118 -2.77 -19.73 13.72
CA LYS A 118 -1.38 -19.30 13.90
C LYS A 118 -1.18 -18.24 15.00
N ASN A 119 -2.21 -17.83 15.74
CA ASN A 119 -2.15 -16.79 16.79
C ASN A 119 -1.66 -15.41 16.29
N ILE A 120 -1.89 -15.08 15.02
CA ILE A 120 -1.38 -13.85 14.36
C ILE A 120 -2.47 -12.81 14.08
N TYR A 121 -3.73 -13.16 14.36
CA TYR A 121 -4.91 -12.29 14.22
C TYR A 121 -4.75 -11.00 15.04
#